data_AF-E4UAH6-F1
#
_entry.id   AF-E4UAH6-F1
#
_cell.length_a   1.000
_cell.length_b   1.000
_cell.length_c   1.000
_cell.angle_alpha   90.00
_cell.angle_beta   90.00
_cell.angle_gamma   90.00
#
_symmetry.space_group_name_H-M   'P 1'
#
loop_
_entity.id
_entity.type
_entity.pdbx_description
1 polymer ?
#
loop_
_entity_poly.entity_id
_entity_poly.type
_entity_poly.pdbx_seq_one_letter_code
_entity_poly.pdbx_strand_id
1 'polypeptide(L)'
;MPDLHRLGLPLATLLLLLGCRAQPPAPGGAPPEAAPTRPPALGELRSYATLNAVGFEWRFDVDPEGNAACTLRYREAGAGPWREAWPPYRIRHAPPSPVAGRTGAFDGCAGSVLFLEPGTAYELWLKLEDPDGPSGEGVVTVRTYSEPAVPADAPVFYVVPGSGGGAGTAADPYRGIAEAQRHARPGDVFLLRAGEYAGFSDGEIRFSAAGEEGRWVVWKAAEDGVVFAAPVRVAADYVWLEGVHVRGRPDVADEWGLRTYNNPRRVVVQRNTFTDFHYAIALNHGGTAWVIRDNVIVGDQDPYVCLDANGDEVSGGGCPGLSYGGEGIELNHTAGHTVAHNRISRVADGISYPLENVDVFGNEIFEVTDDGIEADYGYANVRVWGNRITGPRHNGLSFQPMNGGPWYFVRNQVAAPRESTLKLRELSRVLLAHNLLVGWSNAVSAYSGEGMRRVDSLNNLYVSASGRYIWEQYDGGPAWGRLDHDGFDWGGAPMAFKWGSDRRYPDLAGFQAATGLEPHGRVFDRADCFTAWPVARPPEPVPLAAMSLKAGCPAVDAGLVLPNLTGAYAGAAPDLGPYERGLPTPVYGPR
;
A
#
# COMPACT_ATOMS: atom_id res chain seq x y z
N MET A 1 43.83 42.77 59.60
CA MET A 1 43.29 41.52 60.18
C MET A 1 41.84 41.37 59.71
N PRO A 2 41.38 40.13 59.50
CA PRO A 2 40.52 39.74 58.36
C PRO A 2 39.03 39.58 58.70
N ASP A 3 38.25 39.39 57.63
CA ASP A 3 37.03 38.59 57.45
C ASP A 3 35.89 38.61 58.49
N LEU A 4 34.65 38.80 58.02
CA LEU A 4 33.63 37.73 57.96
C LEU A 4 32.26 38.20 57.38
N HIS A 5 31.77 37.41 56.42
CA HIS A 5 30.40 36.89 56.24
C HIS A 5 29.11 37.75 56.12
N ARG A 6 28.49 37.54 54.95
CA ARG A 6 27.13 36.97 54.66
C ARG A 6 25.90 37.90 54.50
N LEU A 7 25.43 37.86 53.25
CA LEU A 7 24.07 37.52 52.74
C LEU A 7 22.89 38.48 52.96
N GLY A 8 22.32 38.90 51.82
CA GLY A 8 20.93 39.35 51.65
C GLY A 8 20.64 39.67 50.17
N LEU A 9 19.75 38.90 49.54
CA LEU A 9 19.11 39.09 48.22
C LEU A 9 18.57 40.53 48.02
N PRO A 10 18.35 41.07 46.78
CA PRO A 10 17.36 40.49 45.86
C PRO A 10 17.46 40.78 44.33
N LEU A 11 16.48 40.19 43.63
CA LEU A 11 15.76 40.65 42.44
C LEU A 11 16.39 40.52 41.04
N ALA A 12 15.66 39.74 40.23
CA ALA A 12 15.88 39.44 38.84
C ALA A 12 15.82 40.69 37.94
N THR A 13 16.74 40.76 36.97
CA THR A 13 16.60 41.57 35.76
C THR A 13 16.87 40.68 34.56
N LEU A 14 15.87 40.58 33.70
CA LEU A 14 15.83 39.85 32.44
C LEU A 14 16.82 40.48 31.45
N LEU A 15 17.89 39.77 31.09
CA LEU A 15 18.82 40.17 30.02
C LEU A 15 18.43 39.47 28.71
N LEU A 16 17.92 40.25 27.74
CA LEU A 16 17.90 39.86 26.34
C LEU A 16 19.33 39.84 25.79
N LEU A 17 19.83 38.66 25.44
CA LEU A 17 21.02 38.50 24.61
C LEU A 17 20.59 38.44 23.13
N LEU A 18 20.83 39.53 22.41
CA LEU A 18 20.82 39.55 20.95
C LEU A 18 21.97 38.67 20.43
N GLY A 19 21.62 37.48 19.92
CA GLY A 19 22.49 36.70 19.05
C GLY A 19 22.25 37.09 17.60
N CYS A 20 23.30 37.57 16.92
CA CYS A 20 23.32 37.80 15.48
C CYS A 20 22.86 36.55 14.72
N ARG A 21 21.67 36.59 14.11
CA ARG A 21 21.31 35.66 13.04
C ARG A 21 22.00 36.13 11.77
N ALA A 22 22.95 35.35 11.27
CA ALA A 22 23.37 35.47 9.88
C ALA A 22 22.14 35.20 8.99
N GLN A 23 21.69 36.23 8.28
CA GLN A 23 20.69 36.11 7.24
C GLN A 23 21.32 35.29 6.10
N PRO A 24 20.67 34.22 5.60
CA PRO A 24 21.14 33.59 4.36
C PRO A 24 21.03 34.62 3.23
N PRO A 25 21.96 34.62 2.25
CA PRO A 25 21.83 35.48 1.09
C PRO A 25 20.50 35.19 0.41
N ALA A 26 19.74 36.24 0.09
CA ALA A 26 18.55 36.11 -0.73
C ALA A 26 18.96 35.43 -2.04
N PRO A 27 18.34 34.30 -2.44
CA PRO A 27 18.56 33.79 -3.76
C PRO A 27 17.99 34.83 -4.72
N GLY A 28 18.87 35.48 -5.49
CA GLY A 28 18.49 36.10 -6.75
C GLY A 28 18.03 34.98 -7.69
N GLY A 29 16.84 34.44 -7.42
CA GLY A 29 16.20 33.43 -8.25
C GLY A 29 15.75 34.09 -9.54
N ALA A 30 15.94 33.37 -10.64
CA ALA A 30 15.19 33.65 -11.86
C ALA A 30 13.70 33.86 -11.51
N PRO A 31 12.97 34.74 -12.22
CA PRO A 31 11.52 34.85 -12.04
C PRO A 31 10.91 33.44 -12.10
N PRO A 32 9.94 33.12 -11.22
CA PRO A 32 9.33 31.81 -11.23
C PRO A 32 8.83 31.52 -12.64
N GLU A 33 9.28 30.40 -13.20
CA GLU A 33 8.88 29.95 -14.53
C GLU A 33 7.35 29.96 -14.59
N ALA A 34 6.80 30.70 -15.55
CA ALA A 34 5.37 30.90 -15.65
C ALA A 34 4.73 29.56 -16.01
N ALA A 35 4.01 28.97 -15.06
CA ALA A 35 3.41 27.66 -15.25
C ALA A 35 2.42 27.69 -16.44
N PRO A 36 2.37 26.62 -17.25
CA PRO A 36 1.40 26.52 -18.32
C PRO A 36 -0.02 26.49 -17.76
N THR A 37 -0.99 26.93 -18.58
CA THR A 37 -2.41 27.06 -18.19
C THR A 37 -3.32 26.02 -18.85
N ARG A 38 -2.74 25.12 -19.65
CA ARG A 38 -3.45 24.10 -20.43
C ARG A 38 -2.73 22.76 -20.32
N PRO A 39 -3.43 21.63 -20.53
CA PRO A 39 -2.81 20.32 -20.64
C PRO A 39 -1.74 20.30 -21.75
N PRO A 40 -0.77 19.37 -21.69
CA PRO A 40 0.23 19.23 -22.73
C PRO A 40 -0.45 19.06 -24.10
N ALA A 41 -0.02 19.85 -25.08
CA ALA A 41 -0.57 19.79 -26.45
C ALA A 41 -0.08 18.55 -27.22
N LEU A 42 1.08 18.02 -26.81
CA LEU A 42 1.65 16.81 -27.37
C LEU A 42 0.98 15.58 -26.76
N GLY A 43 0.50 14.68 -27.60
CA GLY A 43 0.01 13.38 -27.17
C GLY A 43 -1.34 13.39 -26.44
N GLU A 44 -1.64 12.27 -25.78
CA GLU A 44 -2.85 12.06 -24.98
C GLU A 44 -2.48 11.93 -23.50
N LEU A 45 -3.18 12.68 -22.64
CA LEU A 45 -3.00 12.61 -21.19
C LEU A 45 -4.22 11.99 -20.53
N ARG A 46 -4.03 10.89 -19.82
CA ARG A 46 -5.02 10.29 -18.93
C ARG A 46 -4.60 10.49 -17.49
N SER A 47 -5.50 11.01 -16.66
CA SER A 47 -5.28 11.21 -15.23
C SER A 47 -6.23 10.35 -14.39
N TYR A 48 -5.78 10.05 -13.17
CA TYR A 48 -6.45 9.16 -12.23
C TYR A 48 -6.46 9.76 -10.84
N ALA A 49 -7.42 9.34 -10.02
CA ALA A 49 -7.51 9.72 -8.62
C ALA A 49 -7.99 8.56 -7.74
N THR A 50 -7.49 8.53 -6.51
CA THR A 50 -8.02 7.78 -5.37
C THR A 50 -8.31 8.77 -4.25
N LEU A 51 -8.52 8.30 -3.00
CA LEU A 51 -8.66 9.20 -1.84
C LEU A 51 -7.37 9.99 -1.57
N ASN A 52 -6.19 9.37 -1.70
CA ASN A 52 -4.94 9.95 -1.21
C ASN A 52 -3.84 10.06 -2.27
N ALA A 53 -4.15 9.80 -3.53
CA ALA A 53 -3.20 9.91 -4.61
C ALA A 53 -3.87 10.35 -5.91
N VAL A 54 -3.05 10.93 -6.78
CA VAL A 54 -3.38 11.13 -8.20
C VAL A 54 -2.29 10.49 -9.05
N GLY A 55 -2.68 9.97 -10.20
CA GLY A 55 -1.76 9.36 -11.15
C GLY A 55 -2.02 9.85 -12.57
N PHE A 56 -1.10 9.59 -13.48
CA PHE A 56 -1.31 9.85 -14.90
C PHE A 56 -0.55 8.88 -15.79
N GLU A 57 -1.01 8.80 -17.04
CA GLU A 57 -0.30 8.28 -18.21
C GLU A 57 -0.33 9.35 -19.30
N TRP A 58 0.82 9.76 -19.79
CA TRP A 58 0.99 10.73 -20.86
C TRP A 58 1.63 10.03 -22.06
N ARG A 59 0.83 9.79 -23.11
CA ARG A 59 1.20 9.03 -24.30
C ARG A 59 1.52 9.98 -25.43
N PHE A 60 2.69 9.87 -26.04
CA PHE A 60 3.10 10.79 -27.10
C PHE A 60 3.67 10.10 -28.34
N ASP A 61 4.13 8.84 -28.26
CA ASP A 61 4.53 8.02 -29.42
C ASP A 61 5.54 8.68 -30.39
N VAL A 62 6.44 9.53 -29.87
CA VAL A 62 7.39 10.35 -30.65
C VAL A 62 8.85 10.32 -30.15
N ASP A 63 9.25 9.29 -29.40
CA ASP A 63 10.63 9.10 -28.90
C ASP A 63 11.12 7.66 -29.23
N PRO A 64 11.36 7.30 -30.51
CA PRO A 64 11.74 5.93 -30.88
C PRO A 64 13.04 5.45 -30.20
N GLU A 65 13.97 6.35 -29.92
CA GLU A 65 15.26 6.17 -29.25
C GLU A 65 15.15 5.87 -27.75
N GLY A 66 14.04 6.27 -27.12
CA GLY A 66 13.72 5.99 -25.72
C GLY A 66 14.55 6.79 -24.73
N ASN A 67 14.99 7.99 -25.09
CA ASN A 67 15.87 8.84 -24.29
C ASN A 67 15.18 10.08 -23.71
N ALA A 68 13.90 10.33 -24.03
CA ALA A 68 13.17 11.46 -23.47
C ALA A 68 12.95 11.30 -21.96
N ALA A 69 12.98 12.43 -21.25
CA ALA A 69 12.81 12.52 -19.81
C ALA A 69 11.54 13.30 -19.46
N CYS A 70 10.81 12.81 -18.46
CA CYS A 70 9.64 13.49 -17.92
C CYS A 70 9.90 13.99 -16.51
N THR A 71 9.36 15.16 -16.19
CA THR A 71 9.34 15.72 -14.84
C THR A 71 7.91 16.05 -14.41
N LEU A 72 7.69 16.05 -13.10
CA LEU A 72 6.39 16.28 -12.49
C LEU A 72 6.54 17.23 -11.30
N ARG A 73 5.83 18.35 -11.38
CA ARG A 73 5.58 19.23 -10.25
C ARG A 73 4.09 19.22 -9.91
N TYR A 74 3.76 19.48 -8.66
CA TYR A 74 2.37 19.55 -8.22
C TYR A 74 2.16 20.65 -7.19
N ARG A 75 0.89 21.07 -7.05
CA ARG A 75 0.42 21.92 -5.96
C ARG A 75 -1.08 21.74 -5.78
N GLU A 76 -1.61 22.12 -4.63
CA GLU A 76 -3.04 22.34 -4.50
C GLU A 76 -3.47 23.46 -5.46
N ALA A 77 -4.63 23.31 -6.10
CA ALA A 77 -5.10 24.23 -7.12
C ALA A 77 -5.20 25.66 -6.57
N GLY A 78 -4.56 26.62 -7.24
CA GLY A 78 -4.48 28.02 -6.81
C GLY A 78 -3.44 28.32 -5.72
N ALA A 79 -2.71 27.33 -5.20
CA ALA A 79 -1.60 27.57 -4.28
C ALA A 79 -0.40 28.22 -5.00
N GLY A 80 0.42 28.95 -4.26
CA GLY A 80 1.58 29.68 -4.79
C GLY A 80 2.74 28.78 -5.25
N PRO A 81 3.43 28.07 -4.34
CA PRO A 81 4.62 27.32 -4.68
C PRO A 81 4.32 25.94 -5.29
N TRP A 82 4.98 25.64 -6.41
CA TRP A 82 5.07 24.28 -6.95
C TRP A 82 5.99 23.42 -6.09
N ARG A 83 5.64 22.14 -5.94
CA ARG A 83 6.43 21.12 -5.26
C ARG A 83 6.89 20.09 -6.28
N GLU A 84 8.12 19.63 -6.17
CA GLU A 84 8.62 18.50 -6.97
C GLU A 84 7.96 17.19 -6.51
N ALA A 85 7.62 16.32 -7.45
CA ALA A 85 7.23 14.94 -7.19
C ALA A 85 8.29 13.96 -7.69
N TRP A 86 8.14 12.68 -7.36
CA TRP A 86 9.00 11.65 -7.90
C TRP A 86 8.97 11.67 -9.44
N PRO A 87 10.13 11.61 -10.13
CA PRO A 87 10.16 11.63 -11.58
C PRO A 87 9.29 10.54 -12.21
N PRO A 88 8.44 10.88 -13.20
CA PRO A 88 7.69 9.90 -13.96
C PRO A 88 8.59 8.90 -14.68
N TYR A 89 8.12 7.66 -14.78
CA TYR A 89 8.82 6.61 -15.50
C TYR A 89 8.48 6.66 -16.99
N ARG A 90 9.48 6.41 -17.85
CA ARG A 90 9.26 6.10 -19.26
C ARG A 90 8.64 4.71 -19.39
N ILE A 91 7.47 4.66 -20.02
CA ILE A 91 6.71 3.46 -20.29
C ILE A 91 6.71 3.22 -21.80
N ARG A 92 7.10 2.01 -22.17
CA ARG A 92 6.97 1.48 -23.52
C ARG A 92 6.31 0.11 -23.42
N HIS A 93 5.13 -0.04 -24.02
CA HIS A 93 4.43 -1.31 -24.21
C HIS A 93 4.37 -1.65 -25.68
N ALA A 94 4.77 -2.87 -26.01
CA ALA A 94 4.59 -3.45 -27.33
C ALA A 94 3.41 -4.46 -27.27
N PRO A 95 2.56 -4.53 -28.31
CA PRO A 95 1.55 -5.57 -28.42
C PRO A 95 2.16 -6.97 -28.57
N PRO A 96 1.45 -8.03 -28.14
CA PRO A 96 0.16 -7.99 -27.46
C PRO A 96 0.32 -7.56 -25.99
N SER A 97 -0.58 -6.70 -25.49
CA SER A 97 -0.64 -6.46 -24.04
C SER A 97 -1.24 -7.68 -23.35
N PRO A 98 -0.69 -8.11 -22.21
CA PRO A 98 -1.28 -9.16 -21.38
C PRO A 98 -2.60 -8.72 -20.72
N VAL A 99 -2.94 -7.43 -20.73
CA VAL A 99 -4.18 -6.91 -20.12
C VAL A 99 -5.29 -6.85 -21.16
N ALA A 100 -6.40 -7.54 -20.88
CA ALA A 100 -7.60 -7.52 -21.73
C ALA A 100 -8.08 -6.08 -21.98
N GLY A 101 -8.33 -5.74 -23.24
CA GLY A 101 -8.77 -4.40 -23.65
C GLY A 101 -7.66 -3.33 -23.73
N ARG A 102 -6.39 -3.68 -23.48
CA ARG A 102 -5.24 -2.76 -23.58
C ARG A 102 -4.33 -3.08 -24.76
N THR A 103 -4.89 -3.27 -25.95
CA THR A 103 -4.17 -3.79 -27.12
C THR A 103 -3.27 -2.79 -27.85
N GLY A 104 -3.33 -1.50 -27.52
CA GLY A 104 -2.51 -0.47 -28.14
C GLY A 104 -1.07 -0.49 -27.67
N ALA A 105 -0.13 -0.26 -28.58
CA ALA A 105 1.22 0.15 -28.20
C ALA A 105 1.11 1.44 -27.37
N PHE A 106 1.99 1.60 -26.38
CA PHE A 106 2.07 2.81 -25.58
C PHE A 106 3.54 3.22 -25.53
N ASP A 107 3.86 4.44 -25.96
CA ASP A 107 5.12 5.09 -25.64
C ASP A 107 4.88 6.46 -24.99
N GLY A 108 5.30 6.58 -23.73
CA GLY A 108 5.14 7.82 -23.00
C GLY A 108 5.59 7.76 -21.55
N CYS A 109 5.07 8.64 -20.70
CA CYS A 109 5.44 8.71 -19.29
C CYS A 109 4.27 8.40 -18.38
N ALA A 110 4.53 7.78 -17.24
CA ALA A 110 3.50 7.60 -16.22
C ALA A 110 4.09 7.83 -14.83
N GLY A 111 3.27 8.35 -13.93
CA GLY A 111 3.68 8.72 -12.59
C GLY A 111 2.51 9.00 -11.67
N SER A 112 2.80 9.06 -10.36
CA SER A 112 1.84 9.40 -9.32
C SER A 112 2.38 10.40 -8.31
N VAL A 113 1.47 11.13 -7.70
CA VAL A 113 1.70 11.94 -6.49
C VAL A 113 0.92 11.29 -5.35
N LEU A 114 1.60 10.93 -4.29
CA LEU A 114 1.06 10.22 -3.12
C LEU A 114 0.87 11.18 -1.94
N PHE A 115 0.19 10.70 -0.89
CA PHE A 115 0.02 11.39 0.40
C PHE A 115 -0.72 12.74 0.26
N LEU A 116 -1.74 12.75 -0.58
CA LEU A 116 -2.60 13.88 -0.83
C LEU A 116 -3.84 13.87 0.08
N GLU A 117 -4.41 15.05 0.26
CA GLU A 117 -5.64 15.23 1.01
C GLU A 117 -6.85 14.77 0.17
N PRO A 118 -7.80 14.02 0.75
CA PRO A 118 -9.06 13.69 0.09
C PRO A 118 -9.87 14.93 -0.32
N GLY A 119 -10.67 14.80 -1.37
CA GLY A 119 -11.57 15.84 -1.85
C GLY A 119 -10.89 17.11 -2.38
N THR A 120 -9.58 17.10 -2.57
CA THR A 120 -8.76 18.27 -2.88
C THR A 120 -8.38 18.30 -4.35
N ALA A 121 -8.44 19.48 -4.97
CA ALA A 121 -8.01 19.67 -6.35
C ALA A 121 -6.51 19.97 -6.39
N TYR A 122 -5.78 19.25 -7.22
CA TYR A 122 -4.35 19.42 -7.45
C TYR A 122 -4.09 19.76 -8.91
N GLU A 123 -3.12 20.63 -9.14
CA GLU A 123 -2.57 20.90 -10.47
C GLU A 123 -1.27 20.10 -10.62
N LEU A 124 -1.14 19.38 -11.73
CA LEU A 124 0.04 18.60 -12.10
C LEU A 124 0.70 19.25 -13.30
N TRP A 125 1.89 19.81 -13.11
CA TRP A 125 2.72 20.35 -14.19
C TRP A 125 3.66 19.25 -14.69
N LEU A 126 3.41 18.85 -15.94
CA LEU A 126 4.14 17.83 -16.66
C LEU A 126 5.05 18.50 -17.68
N LYS A 127 6.29 18.05 -17.77
CA LYS A 127 7.25 18.48 -18.79
C LYS A 127 7.98 17.27 -19.37
N LEU A 128 8.07 17.23 -20.70
CA LEU A 128 8.84 16.30 -21.51
C LEU A 128 10.02 17.05 -22.10
N GLU A 129 11.21 16.51 -21.90
CA GLU A 129 12.45 16.95 -22.53
C GLU A 129 13.00 15.79 -23.35
N ASP A 130 13.09 16.00 -24.65
CA ASP A 130 13.60 15.03 -25.62
C ASP A 130 14.82 15.65 -26.33
N PRO A 131 16.03 15.07 -26.20
CA PRO A 131 17.23 15.56 -26.87
C PRO A 131 17.17 15.55 -28.40
N ASP A 132 16.41 14.62 -28.98
CA ASP A 132 16.39 14.33 -30.42
C ASP A 132 15.00 14.58 -31.05
N GLY A 133 13.98 14.77 -30.23
CA GLY A 133 12.58 14.92 -30.62
C GLY A 133 11.85 16.11 -29.98
N PRO A 134 10.50 16.07 -29.96
CA PRO A 134 9.69 17.18 -29.48
C PRO A 134 9.67 17.25 -27.95
N SER A 135 10.00 18.42 -27.41
CA SER A 135 9.73 18.76 -26.01
C SER A 135 8.31 19.32 -25.85
N GLY A 136 7.73 19.17 -24.67
CA GLY A 136 6.38 19.68 -24.40
C GLY A 136 6.13 19.85 -22.91
N GLU A 137 5.20 20.72 -22.56
CA GLU A 137 4.76 20.86 -21.18
C GLU A 137 3.28 21.23 -21.10
N GLY A 138 2.70 21.03 -19.92
CA GLY A 138 1.34 21.44 -19.64
C GLY A 138 0.93 21.17 -18.20
N VAL A 139 -0.24 21.66 -17.84
CA VAL A 139 -0.87 21.47 -16.53
C VAL A 139 -2.22 20.80 -16.68
N VAL A 140 -2.48 19.79 -15.85
CA VAL A 140 -3.81 19.19 -15.69
C VAL A 140 -4.27 19.37 -14.25
N THR A 141 -5.56 19.66 -14.05
CA THR A 141 -6.17 19.65 -12.72
C THR A 141 -6.85 18.32 -12.47
N VAL A 142 -6.51 17.67 -11.35
CA VAL A 142 -7.05 16.38 -10.93
C VAL A 142 -7.56 16.53 -9.50
N ARG A 143 -8.75 16.00 -9.20
CA ARG A 143 -9.32 16.04 -7.85
C ARG A 143 -9.29 14.65 -7.22
N THR A 144 -8.71 14.53 -6.03
CA THR A 144 -8.80 13.31 -5.21
C THR A 144 -10.27 13.07 -4.83
N TYR A 145 -10.66 11.80 -4.65
CA TYR A 145 -12.01 11.51 -4.18
C TYR A 145 -12.23 12.10 -2.80
N SER A 146 -13.46 12.58 -2.56
CA SER A 146 -13.85 12.99 -1.21
C SER A 146 -13.98 11.77 -0.29
N GLU A 147 -13.60 11.98 0.96
CA GLU A 147 -13.81 11.03 2.04
C GLU A 147 -15.30 10.63 2.11
N PRO A 148 -15.64 9.33 2.11
CA PRO A 148 -17.04 8.92 2.24
C PRO A 148 -17.63 9.42 3.55
N ALA A 149 -18.74 10.15 3.47
CA ALA A 149 -19.45 10.70 4.61
C ALA A 149 -20.96 10.49 4.47
N VAL A 150 -21.61 10.21 5.61
CA VAL A 150 -23.07 10.18 5.70
C VAL A 150 -23.55 11.62 5.87
N PRO A 151 -24.43 12.14 4.99
CA PRO A 151 -24.96 13.49 5.15
C PRO A 151 -25.71 13.69 6.47
N ALA A 152 -25.58 14.87 7.08
CA ALA A 152 -26.22 15.17 8.36
C ALA A 152 -27.76 15.17 8.29
N ASP A 153 -28.33 15.34 7.09
CA ASP A 153 -29.76 15.30 6.80
C ASP A 153 -30.24 13.94 6.26
N ALA A 154 -29.40 12.90 6.32
CA ALA A 154 -29.74 11.57 5.83
C ALA A 154 -30.95 10.98 6.59
N PRO A 155 -32.01 10.52 5.89
CA PRO A 155 -33.10 9.78 6.52
C PRO A 155 -32.59 8.50 7.17
N VAL A 156 -33.04 8.23 8.40
CA VAL A 156 -32.64 7.06 9.19
C VAL A 156 -33.81 6.10 9.35
N PHE A 157 -33.57 4.84 8.99
CA PHE A 157 -34.50 3.73 9.11
C PHE A 157 -33.91 2.62 9.98
N TYR A 158 -34.76 1.84 10.64
CA TYR A 158 -34.36 0.74 11.51
C TYR A 158 -34.74 -0.59 10.89
N VAL A 159 -33.82 -1.55 10.96
CA VAL A 159 -34.01 -2.91 10.47
C VAL A 159 -33.72 -3.90 11.59
N VAL A 160 -34.57 -4.91 11.76
CA VAL A 160 -34.36 -6.06 12.65
C VAL A 160 -34.36 -7.35 11.83
N PRO A 161 -33.85 -8.49 12.35
CA PRO A 161 -34.02 -9.78 11.70
C PRO A 161 -35.49 -10.13 11.40
N GLY A 162 -35.72 -10.84 10.30
CA GLY A 162 -37.05 -11.33 9.91
C GLY A 162 -37.31 -11.21 8.41
N SER A 163 -38.58 -11.36 8.03
CA SER A 163 -39.03 -11.35 6.64
C SER A 163 -40.35 -10.58 6.47
N GLY A 164 -40.22 -9.28 6.19
CA GLY A 164 -41.32 -8.40 5.76
C GLY A 164 -41.95 -7.52 6.84
N GLY A 165 -42.62 -6.46 6.37
CA GLY A 165 -43.37 -5.52 7.19
C GLY A 165 -42.50 -4.47 7.91
N GLY A 166 -43.18 -3.65 8.72
CA GLY A 166 -42.59 -2.49 9.39
C GLY A 166 -42.65 -1.21 8.54
N ALA A 167 -42.68 -0.07 9.21
CA ALA A 167 -42.59 1.26 8.59
C ALA A 167 -41.17 1.83 8.56
N GLY A 168 -40.16 1.08 9.03
CA GLY A 168 -38.76 1.51 9.12
C GLY A 168 -38.49 2.48 10.27
N THR A 169 -39.45 2.71 11.16
CA THR A 169 -39.25 3.59 12.33
C THR A 169 -38.64 2.81 13.50
N ALA A 170 -38.10 3.50 14.52
CA ALA A 170 -37.56 2.82 15.70
C ALA A 170 -38.61 1.95 16.44
N ALA A 171 -39.87 2.38 16.42
CA ALA A 171 -40.98 1.66 17.07
C ALA A 171 -41.59 0.57 16.19
N ASP A 172 -41.39 0.64 14.88
CA ASP A 172 -41.89 -0.31 13.90
C ASP A 172 -40.84 -0.51 12.78
N PRO A 173 -39.73 -1.21 13.09
CA PRO A 173 -38.61 -1.39 12.17
C PRO A 173 -38.99 -2.32 11.02
N TYR A 174 -38.31 -2.15 9.88
CA TYR A 174 -38.38 -3.15 8.81
C TYR A 174 -37.87 -4.49 9.34
N ARG A 175 -38.52 -5.59 8.95
CA ARG A 175 -38.06 -6.94 9.33
C ARG A 175 -37.35 -7.58 8.15
N GLY A 176 -36.02 -7.62 8.21
CA GLY A 176 -35.14 -8.17 7.19
C GLY A 176 -34.64 -7.13 6.18
N ILE A 177 -33.42 -7.35 5.71
CA ILE A 177 -32.74 -6.48 4.72
C ILE A 177 -33.51 -6.46 3.40
N ALA A 178 -34.10 -7.59 3.00
CA ALA A 178 -34.89 -7.69 1.77
C ALA A 178 -36.08 -6.73 1.75
N GLU A 179 -36.75 -6.52 2.89
CA GLU A 179 -37.86 -5.58 2.99
C GLU A 179 -37.35 -4.14 3.00
N ALA A 180 -36.39 -3.83 3.87
CA ALA A 180 -35.79 -2.51 3.98
C ALA A 180 -35.30 -1.98 2.62
N GLN A 181 -34.66 -2.85 1.84
CA GLN A 181 -34.11 -2.48 0.53
C GLN A 181 -35.18 -2.11 -0.51
N ARG A 182 -36.42 -2.63 -0.40
CA ARG A 182 -37.50 -2.24 -1.31
C ARG A 182 -37.86 -0.75 -1.19
N HIS A 183 -37.50 -0.14 -0.06
CA HIS A 183 -37.76 1.27 0.25
C HIS A 183 -36.53 2.16 0.10
N ALA A 184 -35.34 1.57 -0.14
CA ALA A 184 -34.07 2.29 -0.18
C ALA A 184 -34.01 3.31 -1.32
N ARG A 185 -33.57 4.52 -0.97
CA ARG A 185 -33.30 5.64 -1.87
C ARG A 185 -31.88 6.16 -1.64
N PRO A 186 -31.29 6.86 -2.62
CA PRO A 186 -29.98 7.49 -2.42
C PRO A 186 -29.95 8.39 -1.18
N GLY A 187 -28.96 8.16 -0.31
CA GLY A 187 -28.77 8.90 0.93
C GLY A 187 -29.48 8.32 2.16
N ASP A 188 -30.27 7.26 2.02
CA ASP A 188 -30.91 6.59 3.16
C ASP A 188 -29.88 5.83 4.01
N VAL A 189 -30.10 5.86 5.33
CA VAL A 189 -29.32 5.12 6.33
C VAL A 189 -30.19 4.07 6.99
N PHE A 190 -29.84 2.80 6.81
CA PHE A 190 -30.45 1.66 7.47
C PHE A 190 -29.59 1.22 8.65
N LEU A 191 -30.09 1.49 9.86
CA LEU A 191 -29.53 1.03 11.12
C LEU A 191 -30.00 -0.39 11.42
N LEU A 192 -29.08 -1.34 11.30
CA LEU A 192 -29.28 -2.75 11.58
C LEU A 192 -29.19 -2.98 13.08
N ARG A 193 -30.27 -3.49 13.68
CA ARG A 193 -30.29 -3.89 15.09
C ARG A 193 -29.66 -5.26 15.27
N ALA A 194 -29.15 -5.52 16.47
CA ALA A 194 -28.51 -6.79 16.82
C ALA A 194 -29.40 -8.00 16.48
N GLY A 195 -28.75 -9.06 16.02
CA GLY A 195 -29.37 -10.32 15.64
C GLY A 195 -28.82 -10.88 14.34
N GLU A 196 -29.29 -12.07 14.00
CA GLU A 196 -28.82 -12.82 12.85
C GLU A 196 -29.72 -12.60 11.64
N TYR A 197 -29.14 -12.12 10.54
CA TYR A 197 -29.81 -11.87 9.26
C TYR A 197 -29.51 -13.02 8.31
N ALA A 198 -30.58 -13.71 7.90
CA ALA A 198 -30.50 -14.78 6.91
C ALA A 198 -30.40 -14.22 5.48
N GLY A 199 -29.88 -15.05 4.58
CA GLY A 199 -29.89 -14.78 3.13
C GLY A 199 -31.31 -14.67 2.58
N PHE A 200 -31.40 -14.11 1.37
CA PHE A 200 -32.66 -14.05 0.64
C PHE A 200 -33.01 -15.45 0.11
N SER A 201 -34.05 -15.56 -0.73
CA SER A 201 -34.50 -16.86 -1.27
C SER A 201 -33.44 -17.61 -2.09
N ASP A 202 -32.41 -16.91 -2.57
CA ASP A 202 -31.27 -17.47 -3.30
C ASP A 202 -30.05 -17.74 -2.41
N GLY A 203 -30.18 -17.56 -1.09
CA GLY A 203 -29.13 -17.84 -0.12
C GLY A 203 -28.11 -16.72 0.08
N GLU A 204 -28.25 -15.56 -0.58
CA GLU A 204 -27.34 -14.41 -0.41
C GLU A 204 -28.09 -13.19 0.17
N ILE A 205 -27.40 -12.38 0.97
CA ILE A 205 -27.86 -11.03 1.30
C ILE A 205 -27.45 -10.12 0.14
N ARG A 206 -28.42 -9.56 -0.59
CA ARG A 206 -28.13 -8.71 -1.76
C ARG A 206 -28.34 -7.24 -1.46
N PHE A 207 -27.38 -6.42 -1.87
CA PHE A 207 -27.48 -4.96 -1.93
C PHE A 207 -27.61 -4.50 -3.38
N SER A 208 -28.83 -4.25 -3.85
CA SER A 208 -29.19 -3.90 -5.24
C SER A 208 -29.83 -2.53 -5.41
N ALA A 209 -30.02 -1.76 -4.33
CA ALA A 209 -30.44 -0.37 -4.43
C ALA A 209 -29.21 0.55 -4.52
N ALA A 210 -29.16 1.40 -5.54
CA ALA A 210 -28.04 2.30 -5.77
C ALA A 210 -28.21 3.61 -5.00
N GLY A 211 -27.09 4.13 -4.50
CA GLY A 211 -26.98 5.52 -4.08
C GLY A 211 -26.50 6.43 -5.22
N GLU A 212 -26.01 7.61 -4.86
CA GLU A 212 -25.35 8.54 -5.76
C GLU A 212 -24.16 9.22 -5.07
N GLU A 213 -23.37 10.01 -5.80
CA GLU A 213 -22.19 10.69 -5.26
C GLU A 213 -22.57 11.57 -4.05
N GLY A 214 -21.92 11.33 -2.90
CA GLY A 214 -22.23 12.02 -1.65
C GLY A 214 -23.45 11.50 -0.90
N ARG A 215 -24.20 10.54 -1.46
CA ARG A 215 -25.48 10.03 -0.94
C ARG A 215 -25.55 8.51 -1.15
N TRP A 216 -24.71 7.78 -0.43
CA TRP A 216 -24.73 6.31 -0.39
C TRP A 216 -26.05 5.78 0.16
N VAL A 217 -26.43 4.57 -0.23
CA VAL A 217 -27.37 3.75 0.56
C VAL A 217 -26.54 3.06 1.64
N VAL A 218 -26.72 3.47 2.89
CA VAL A 218 -25.88 3.06 4.02
C VAL A 218 -26.56 1.95 4.80
N TRP A 219 -25.86 0.84 4.99
CA TRP A 219 -26.24 -0.30 5.82
C TRP A 219 -25.24 -0.39 6.96
N LYS A 220 -25.68 0.00 8.16
CA LYS A 220 -24.79 0.20 9.30
C LYS A 220 -25.32 -0.51 10.53
N ALA A 221 -24.47 -1.24 11.24
CA ALA A 221 -24.81 -1.76 12.55
C ALA A 221 -25.09 -0.61 13.54
N ALA A 222 -26.24 -0.68 14.20
CA ALA A 222 -26.64 0.27 15.24
C ALA A 222 -25.91 -0.01 16.56
N GLU A 223 -25.55 -1.28 16.78
CA GLU A 223 -24.86 -1.81 17.95
C GLU A 223 -24.10 -3.09 17.57
N ASP A 224 -23.26 -3.59 18.47
CA ASP A 224 -22.63 -4.91 18.32
C ASP A 224 -23.68 -6.03 18.21
N GLY A 225 -23.29 -7.13 17.56
CA GLY A 225 -24.13 -8.33 17.44
C GLY A 225 -25.02 -8.39 16.19
N VAL A 226 -24.77 -7.54 15.19
CA VAL A 226 -25.35 -7.69 13.84
C VAL A 226 -24.55 -8.75 13.08
N VAL A 227 -25.16 -9.90 12.82
CA VAL A 227 -24.51 -11.04 12.15
C VAL A 227 -25.22 -11.34 10.83
N PHE A 228 -24.46 -11.43 9.75
CA PHE A 228 -24.92 -11.95 8.46
C PHE A 228 -24.52 -13.43 8.38
N ALA A 229 -25.52 -14.32 8.43
CA ALA A 229 -25.33 -15.77 8.35
C ALA A 229 -25.44 -16.29 6.90
N ALA A 230 -25.15 -15.43 5.94
CA ALA A 230 -25.17 -15.72 4.51
C ALA A 230 -24.17 -14.82 3.78
N PRO A 231 -23.62 -15.27 2.64
CA PRO A 231 -22.77 -14.46 1.79
C PRO A 231 -23.45 -13.17 1.34
N VAL A 232 -22.65 -12.12 1.17
CA VAL A 232 -23.09 -10.80 0.72
C VAL A 232 -22.86 -10.65 -0.78
N ARG A 233 -23.85 -10.08 -1.47
CA ARG A 233 -23.75 -9.68 -2.86
C ARG A 233 -24.00 -8.18 -3.03
N VAL A 234 -22.96 -7.44 -3.43
CA VAL A 234 -23.10 -6.01 -3.78
C VAL A 234 -23.33 -5.90 -5.28
N ALA A 235 -24.52 -5.41 -5.66
CA ALA A 235 -25.01 -5.38 -7.03
C ALA A 235 -25.35 -3.97 -7.53
N ALA A 236 -25.01 -2.93 -6.76
CA ALA A 236 -25.34 -1.54 -7.07
C ALA A 236 -24.23 -0.57 -6.67
N ASP A 237 -24.22 0.57 -7.35
CA ASP A 237 -23.29 1.68 -7.08
C ASP A 237 -23.61 2.35 -5.73
N TYR A 238 -22.58 2.96 -5.11
CA TYR A 238 -22.75 3.77 -3.90
C TYR A 238 -23.48 3.04 -2.77
N VAL A 239 -23.16 1.76 -2.58
CA VAL A 239 -23.54 0.99 -1.39
C VAL A 239 -22.49 1.20 -0.31
N TRP A 240 -22.90 1.34 0.94
CA TRP A 240 -22.01 1.41 2.09
C TRP A 240 -22.41 0.34 3.09
N LEU A 241 -21.48 -0.55 3.45
CA LEU A 241 -21.65 -1.58 4.49
C LEU A 241 -20.70 -1.32 5.65
N GLU A 242 -21.24 -1.22 6.87
CA GLU A 242 -20.47 -0.89 8.07
C GLU A 242 -20.89 -1.62 9.34
N GLY A 243 -19.89 -2.06 10.11
CA GLY A 243 -20.10 -2.53 11.49
C GLY A 243 -20.70 -3.93 11.59
N VAL A 244 -20.81 -4.70 10.50
CA VAL A 244 -21.45 -6.02 10.53
C VAL A 244 -20.42 -7.15 10.67
N HIS A 245 -20.84 -8.26 11.27
CA HIS A 245 -20.09 -9.53 11.21
C HIS A 245 -20.67 -10.40 10.10
N VAL A 246 -19.92 -10.60 9.01
CA VAL A 246 -20.22 -11.61 7.99
C VAL A 246 -19.54 -12.92 8.42
N ARG A 247 -20.35 -13.95 8.70
CA ARG A 247 -19.86 -15.23 9.22
C ARG A 247 -20.02 -16.32 8.18
N GLY A 248 -18.91 -16.93 7.80
CA GLY A 248 -18.87 -18.09 6.92
C GLY A 248 -19.29 -19.39 7.60
N ARG A 249 -19.29 -20.46 6.82
CA ARG A 249 -19.63 -21.82 7.19
C ARG A 249 -18.37 -22.66 7.03
N PRO A 250 -17.73 -23.07 8.14
CA PRO A 250 -16.48 -23.82 8.10
C PRO A 250 -16.54 -25.16 7.35
N ASP A 251 -17.75 -25.69 7.10
CA ASP A 251 -17.99 -26.94 6.37
C ASP A 251 -18.11 -26.75 4.84
N VAL A 252 -18.12 -25.51 4.35
CA VAL A 252 -18.24 -25.20 2.92
C VAL A 252 -16.88 -24.83 2.36
N ALA A 253 -16.33 -25.72 1.52
CA ALA A 253 -15.11 -25.44 0.78
C ALA A 253 -15.31 -24.24 -0.17
N ASP A 254 -14.26 -23.44 -0.35
CA ASP A 254 -14.20 -22.31 -1.27
C ASP A 254 -15.32 -21.26 -1.07
N GLU A 255 -15.78 -21.09 0.17
CA GLU A 255 -16.87 -20.15 0.45
C GLU A 255 -16.41 -18.68 0.33
N TRP A 256 -17.31 -17.86 -0.20
CA TRP A 256 -17.13 -16.43 -0.40
C TRP A 256 -17.91 -15.62 0.64
N GLY A 257 -17.27 -14.64 1.25
CA GLY A 257 -17.90 -13.71 2.18
C GLY A 257 -18.70 -12.63 1.48
N LEU A 258 -18.03 -11.70 0.82
CA LEU A 258 -18.63 -10.64 0.03
C LEU A 258 -18.18 -10.73 -1.42
N ARG A 259 -19.15 -10.66 -2.34
CA ARG A 259 -18.88 -10.61 -3.78
C ARG A 259 -19.57 -9.47 -4.49
N THR A 260 -19.04 -9.09 -5.64
CA THR A 260 -19.68 -8.12 -6.52
C THR A 260 -20.63 -8.77 -7.53
N TYR A 261 -21.48 -7.94 -8.13
CA TYR A 261 -22.24 -8.25 -9.34
C TYR A 261 -22.44 -6.98 -10.15
N ASN A 262 -22.31 -7.06 -11.47
CA ASN A 262 -22.49 -5.93 -12.40
C ASN A 262 -21.53 -4.74 -12.19
N ASN A 263 -20.27 -4.99 -11.83
CA ASN A 263 -19.22 -3.96 -11.78
C ASN A 263 -19.56 -2.68 -10.98
N PRO A 264 -20.09 -2.78 -9.75
CA PRO A 264 -20.55 -1.63 -8.98
C PRO A 264 -19.40 -0.66 -8.67
N ARG A 265 -19.69 0.64 -8.68
CA ARG A 265 -18.70 1.69 -8.36
C ARG A 265 -18.94 2.35 -7.02
N ARG A 266 -17.86 2.91 -6.46
CA ARG A 266 -17.90 3.78 -5.27
C ARG A 266 -18.55 3.11 -4.05
N VAL A 267 -18.34 1.81 -3.88
CA VAL A 267 -18.81 1.06 -2.71
C VAL A 267 -17.87 1.27 -1.53
N VAL A 268 -18.44 1.36 -0.33
CA VAL A 268 -17.70 1.47 0.93
C VAL A 268 -17.93 0.18 1.72
N VAL A 269 -16.86 -0.52 2.07
CA VAL A 269 -16.87 -1.68 2.98
C VAL A 269 -15.93 -1.34 4.12
N GLN A 270 -16.48 -0.95 5.27
CA GLN A 270 -15.66 -0.53 6.39
C GLN A 270 -16.09 -1.01 7.76
N ARG A 271 -15.12 -1.21 8.67
CA ARG A 271 -15.39 -1.64 10.05
C ARG A 271 -16.25 -2.90 10.15
N ASN A 272 -16.12 -3.81 9.18
CA ASN A 272 -16.81 -5.09 9.21
C ASN A 272 -15.86 -6.18 9.69
N THR A 273 -16.43 -7.26 10.21
CA THR A 273 -15.71 -8.48 10.57
C THR A 273 -16.10 -9.58 9.60
N PHE A 274 -15.12 -10.28 9.03
CA PHE A 274 -15.29 -11.47 8.20
C PHE A 274 -14.60 -12.64 8.90
N THR A 275 -15.32 -13.73 9.16
CA THR A 275 -14.73 -14.96 9.71
C THR A 275 -15.12 -16.18 8.89
N ASP A 276 -14.25 -17.19 8.90
CA ASP A 276 -14.55 -18.53 8.41
C ASP A 276 -14.82 -18.60 6.89
N PHE A 277 -14.18 -17.72 6.13
CA PHE A 277 -14.25 -17.73 4.66
C PHE A 277 -12.93 -18.19 4.06
N HIS A 278 -13.04 -18.90 2.94
CA HIS A 278 -11.91 -19.14 2.06
C HIS A 278 -11.56 -17.85 1.30
N TYR A 279 -12.57 -17.16 0.75
CA TYR A 279 -12.42 -15.85 0.10
C TYR A 279 -13.29 -14.80 0.81
N ALA A 280 -12.69 -13.87 1.57
CA ALA A 280 -13.48 -12.96 2.40
C ALA A 280 -14.15 -11.81 1.62
N ILE A 281 -13.39 -11.07 0.81
CA ILE A 281 -13.90 -9.99 -0.04
C ILE A 281 -13.36 -10.17 -1.45
N ALA A 282 -14.24 -10.41 -2.42
CA ALA A 282 -13.84 -10.64 -3.81
C ALA A 282 -14.62 -9.78 -4.81
N LEU A 283 -13.89 -9.02 -5.62
CA LEU A 283 -14.44 -8.22 -6.72
C LEU A 283 -14.59 -9.05 -8.00
N ASN A 284 -15.03 -10.31 -7.86
CA ASN A 284 -14.99 -11.33 -8.89
C ASN A 284 -15.92 -11.07 -10.10
N HIS A 285 -16.85 -10.12 -10.00
CA HIS A 285 -17.68 -9.61 -11.11
C HIS A 285 -17.42 -8.11 -11.35
N GLY A 286 -16.17 -7.71 -11.10
CA GLY A 286 -15.62 -6.39 -11.26
C GLY A 286 -16.11 -5.36 -10.24
N GLY A 287 -15.75 -4.11 -10.46
CA GLY A 287 -16.05 -2.97 -9.61
C GLY A 287 -15.03 -1.85 -9.85
N THR A 288 -15.32 -0.62 -9.42
CA THR A 288 -14.34 0.48 -9.53
C THR A 288 -14.45 1.45 -8.36
N ALA A 289 -13.31 1.99 -7.95
CA ALA A 289 -13.25 3.04 -6.93
C ALA A 289 -13.88 2.67 -5.58
N TRP A 290 -13.71 1.42 -5.15
CA TRP A 290 -14.15 0.97 -3.82
C TRP A 290 -13.23 1.50 -2.72
N VAL A 291 -13.81 1.74 -1.55
CA VAL A 291 -13.08 2.01 -0.31
C VAL A 291 -13.30 0.81 0.61
N ILE A 292 -12.25 -0.01 0.78
CA ILE A 292 -12.27 -1.23 1.61
C ILE A 292 -11.32 -1.01 2.76
N ARG A 293 -11.84 -0.70 3.95
CA ARG A 293 -10.98 -0.27 5.05
C ARG A 293 -11.43 -0.62 6.44
N ASP A 294 -10.50 -0.62 7.38
CA ASP A 294 -10.81 -0.80 8.80
C ASP A 294 -11.56 -2.12 9.07
N ASN A 295 -11.47 -3.12 8.18
CA ASN A 295 -12.12 -4.42 8.38
C ASN A 295 -11.20 -5.38 9.13
N VAL A 296 -11.79 -6.33 9.85
CA VAL A 296 -11.10 -7.49 10.44
C VAL A 296 -11.46 -8.72 9.62
N ILE A 297 -10.47 -9.43 9.09
CA ILE A 297 -10.63 -10.63 8.28
C ILE A 297 -9.84 -11.75 8.93
N VAL A 298 -10.53 -12.85 9.23
CA VAL A 298 -9.93 -14.09 9.74
C VAL A 298 -10.48 -15.24 8.89
N GLY A 299 -9.70 -15.70 7.92
CA GLY A 299 -10.12 -16.80 7.05
C GLY A 299 -9.98 -18.19 7.70
N ASP A 300 -10.01 -19.22 6.87
CA ASP A 300 -9.90 -20.65 7.24
C ASP A 300 -8.48 -21.25 7.10
N GLN A 301 -7.53 -20.41 6.67
CA GLN A 301 -6.07 -20.51 6.73
C GLN A 301 -5.45 -21.11 8.00
N ASP A 302 -4.65 -22.18 7.95
CA ASP A 302 -3.64 -22.43 9.00
C ASP A 302 -2.20 -22.37 8.43
N PRO A 303 -1.45 -21.27 8.66
CA PRO A 303 -0.08 -21.13 8.17
C PRO A 303 0.90 -22.10 8.83
N TYR A 304 0.56 -22.68 9.98
CA TYR A 304 1.45 -23.56 10.75
C TYR A 304 1.22 -25.04 10.48
N VAL A 305 0.29 -25.36 9.58
CA VAL A 305 0.01 -26.74 9.21
C VAL A 305 1.27 -27.43 8.66
N CYS A 306 1.57 -28.62 9.19
CA CYS A 306 2.72 -29.43 8.79
C CYS A 306 4.10 -28.75 8.90
N LEU A 307 4.32 -27.95 9.93
CA LEU A 307 5.66 -27.47 10.28
C LEU A 307 6.26 -28.33 11.40
N ASP A 308 7.56 -28.66 11.29
CA ASP A 308 8.32 -29.24 12.39
C ASP A 308 8.74 -28.18 13.42
N ALA A 309 9.46 -28.60 14.47
CA ALA A 309 9.94 -27.70 15.52
C ALA A 309 10.96 -26.64 15.02
N ASN A 310 11.51 -26.82 13.82
CA ASN A 310 12.45 -25.87 13.20
C ASN A 310 11.73 -24.91 12.23
N GLY A 311 10.42 -25.08 12.03
CA GLY A 311 9.64 -24.33 11.05
C GLY A 311 9.78 -24.83 9.62
N ASP A 312 10.28 -26.05 9.42
CA ASP A 312 10.44 -26.67 8.10
C ASP A 312 9.19 -27.49 7.73
N GLU A 313 8.81 -27.48 6.45
CA GLU A 313 7.62 -28.21 5.97
C GLU A 313 7.83 -29.73 5.99
N VAL A 314 6.88 -30.44 6.58
CA VAL A 314 6.87 -31.90 6.66
C VAL A 314 5.87 -32.46 5.66
N SER A 315 6.35 -33.24 4.70
CA SER A 315 5.48 -34.01 3.78
C SER A 315 5.29 -35.45 4.29
N GLY A 316 4.07 -36.01 4.19
CA GLY A 316 3.80 -37.41 4.53
C GLY A 316 2.51 -37.64 5.31
N GLY A 317 2.30 -38.86 5.80
CA GLY A 317 1.03 -39.37 6.33
C GLY A 317 0.36 -38.46 7.37
N GLY A 318 -0.76 -37.84 6.97
CA GLY A 318 -1.58 -36.96 7.81
C GLY A 318 -1.39 -35.46 7.56
N CYS A 319 -0.42 -35.04 6.73
CA CYS A 319 -0.28 -33.65 6.33
C CYS A 319 -1.20 -33.32 5.14
N PRO A 320 -2.19 -32.41 5.28
CA PRO A 320 -3.07 -32.03 4.16
C PRO A 320 -2.37 -31.23 3.06
N GLY A 321 -1.11 -30.84 3.24
CA GLY A 321 -0.43 -29.87 2.40
C GLY A 321 -0.91 -28.45 2.70
N LEU A 322 -0.17 -27.47 2.20
CA LEU A 322 -0.57 -26.06 2.26
C LEU A 322 -1.66 -25.74 1.24
N SER A 323 -2.62 -24.89 1.62
CA SER A 323 -3.45 -24.18 0.64
C SER A 323 -2.75 -22.93 0.15
N TYR A 324 -2.76 -22.77 -1.18
CA TYR A 324 -2.33 -21.58 -1.90
C TYR A 324 -3.53 -20.81 -2.48
N GLY A 325 -4.75 -21.22 -2.12
CA GLY A 325 -5.98 -20.52 -2.45
C GLY A 325 -6.64 -19.95 -1.20
N GLY A 326 -7.37 -18.86 -1.37
CA GLY A 326 -8.17 -18.20 -0.35
C GLY A 326 -7.66 -16.80 -0.02
N GLU A 327 -8.42 -15.78 -0.39
CA GLU A 327 -7.95 -14.39 -0.36
C GLU A 327 -8.66 -13.59 0.72
N GLY A 328 -7.89 -12.75 1.43
CA GLY A 328 -8.47 -11.74 2.31
C GLY A 328 -9.26 -10.71 1.50
N ILE A 329 -8.58 -10.03 0.57
CA ILE A 329 -9.19 -9.05 -0.34
C ILE A 329 -8.67 -9.29 -1.76
N GLU A 330 -9.52 -9.84 -2.61
CA GLU A 330 -9.22 -10.07 -4.02
C GLU A 330 -9.85 -8.98 -4.88
N LEU A 331 -9.00 -8.14 -5.49
CA LEU A 331 -9.45 -7.05 -6.35
C LEU A 331 -9.75 -7.52 -7.78
N ASN A 332 -9.40 -8.75 -8.15
CA ASN A 332 -9.73 -9.38 -9.43
C ASN A 332 -9.47 -8.45 -10.64
N HIS A 333 -8.30 -7.82 -10.63
CA HIS A 333 -7.81 -6.90 -11.66
C HIS A 333 -8.77 -5.73 -11.93
N THR A 334 -9.26 -5.09 -10.87
CA THR A 334 -10.07 -3.87 -10.95
C THR A 334 -9.33 -2.60 -10.49
N ALA A 335 -9.93 -1.43 -10.73
CA ALA A 335 -9.23 -0.15 -10.73
C ALA A 335 -9.82 0.92 -9.80
N GLY A 336 -8.98 1.83 -9.33
CA GLY A 336 -9.39 3.02 -8.57
C GLY A 336 -9.56 2.82 -7.07
N HIS A 337 -9.22 1.64 -6.54
CA HIS A 337 -9.53 1.25 -5.17
C HIS A 337 -8.65 1.92 -4.12
N THR A 338 -9.20 2.10 -2.93
CA THR A 338 -8.45 2.38 -1.70
C THR A 338 -8.68 1.23 -0.73
N VAL A 339 -7.63 0.46 -0.45
CA VAL A 339 -7.62 -0.67 0.48
C VAL A 339 -6.75 -0.32 1.66
N ALA A 340 -7.37 0.05 2.79
CA ALA A 340 -6.62 0.69 3.87
C ALA A 340 -6.94 0.17 5.27
N HIS A 341 -5.94 0.08 6.14
CA HIS A 341 -6.19 -0.17 7.57
C HIS A 341 -6.99 -1.45 7.85
N ASN A 342 -6.92 -2.47 6.99
CA ASN A 342 -7.53 -3.77 7.28
C ASN A 342 -6.58 -4.60 8.14
N ARG A 343 -7.14 -5.46 9.00
CA ARG A 343 -6.41 -6.48 9.75
C ARG A 343 -6.78 -7.85 9.19
N ILE A 344 -5.82 -8.55 8.61
CA ILE A 344 -6.05 -9.76 7.80
C ILE A 344 -5.16 -10.89 8.31
N SER A 345 -5.77 -12.03 8.61
CA SER A 345 -5.03 -13.26 8.93
C SER A 345 -5.77 -14.51 8.49
N ARG A 346 -5.07 -15.65 8.50
CA ARG A 346 -5.63 -16.97 8.18
C ARG A 346 -6.26 -17.02 6.79
N VAL A 347 -5.58 -16.47 5.81
CA VAL A 347 -5.89 -16.58 4.38
C VAL A 347 -4.63 -17.06 3.65
N ALA A 348 -4.73 -17.45 2.38
CA ALA A 348 -3.55 -17.66 1.55
C ALA A 348 -2.86 -16.34 1.25
N ASP A 349 -3.54 -15.45 0.53
CA ASP A 349 -3.03 -14.13 0.22
C ASP A 349 -3.80 -13.04 0.95
N GLY A 350 -3.06 -12.07 1.51
CA GLY A 350 -3.68 -10.97 2.24
C GLY A 350 -4.53 -10.08 1.34
N ILE A 351 -3.90 -9.50 0.30
CA ILE A 351 -4.53 -8.60 -0.66
C ILE A 351 -3.95 -8.87 -2.04
N SER A 352 -4.81 -9.17 -3.03
CA SER A 352 -4.37 -9.61 -4.35
C SER A 352 -4.98 -8.84 -5.52
N TYR A 353 -4.24 -8.85 -6.63
CA TYR A 353 -4.73 -8.58 -7.99
C TYR A 353 -5.30 -7.17 -8.25
N PRO A 354 -4.60 -6.08 -7.89
CA PRO A 354 -4.96 -4.75 -8.39
C PRO A 354 -4.77 -4.67 -9.92
N LEU A 355 -5.50 -3.78 -10.61
CA LEU A 355 -5.21 -3.43 -12.01
C LEU A 355 -4.52 -2.08 -12.14
N GLU A 356 -5.24 -0.97 -11.99
CA GLU A 356 -4.66 0.37 -12.17
C GLU A 356 -5.21 1.38 -11.17
N ASN A 357 -4.36 2.34 -10.78
CA ASN A 357 -4.69 3.42 -9.85
C ASN A 357 -5.29 2.87 -8.54
N VAL A 358 -4.57 1.96 -7.89
CA VAL A 358 -4.98 1.32 -6.64
C VAL A 358 -4.03 1.72 -5.53
N ASP A 359 -4.60 2.07 -4.38
CA ASP A 359 -3.90 2.38 -3.14
C ASP A 359 -4.09 1.25 -2.13
N VAL A 360 -2.99 0.71 -1.61
CA VAL A 360 -2.98 -0.32 -0.55
C VAL A 360 -2.11 0.14 0.61
N PHE A 361 -2.70 0.53 1.73
CA PHE A 361 -1.91 1.13 2.82
C PHE A 361 -2.41 0.94 4.25
N GLY A 362 -1.51 1.01 5.22
CA GLY A 362 -1.87 0.92 6.64
C GLY A 362 -2.43 -0.44 7.05
N ASN A 363 -2.38 -1.46 6.17
CA ASN A 363 -2.92 -2.78 6.48
C ASN A 363 -1.97 -3.53 7.43
N GLU A 364 -2.56 -4.34 8.32
CA GLU A 364 -1.88 -5.29 9.18
C GLU A 364 -2.19 -6.71 8.70
N ILE A 365 -1.22 -7.35 8.06
CA ILE A 365 -1.38 -8.68 7.47
C ILE A 365 -0.43 -9.62 8.18
N PHE A 366 -0.96 -10.72 8.71
CA PHE A 366 -0.15 -11.66 9.48
C PHE A 366 -0.70 -13.07 9.40
N GLU A 367 0.16 -14.07 9.59
CA GLU A 367 -0.26 -15.47 9.67
C GLU A 367 -1.07 -15.92 8.43
N VAL A 368 -0.51 -15.69 7.23
CA VAL A 368 -1.08 -16.10 5.95
C VAL A 368 -0.28 -17.25 5.32
N THR A 369 -0.92 -18.15 4.56
CA THR A 369 -0.27 -19.36 4.02
C THR A 369 0.54 -19.13 2.75
N ASP A 370 0.34 -18.02 2.04
CA ASP A 370 1.10 -17.67 0.84
C ASP A 370 1.71 -16.26 0.95
N ASP A 371 1.23 -15.27 0.20
CA ASP A 371 1.83 -13.95 0.08
C ASP A 371 1.09 -12.87 0.90
N GLY A 372 1.85 -11.90 1.43
CA GLY A 372 1.26 -10.78 2.18
C GLY A 372 0.41 -9.89 1.28
N ILE A 373 1.04 -9.31 0.24
CA ILE A 373 0.36 -8.54 -0.80
C ILE A 373 0.86 -9.03 -2.17
N GLU A 374 -0.09 -9.47 -2.98
CA GLU A 374 0.15 -10.00 -4.32
C GLU A 374 -0.35 -9.00 -5.36
N ALA A 375 0.51 -8.07 -5.78
CA ALA A 375 0.13 -7.03 -6.74
C ALA A 375 0.03 -7.55 -8.19
N ASP A 376 0.11 -8.87 -8.38
CA ASP A 376 0.36 -9.54 -9.64
C ASP A 376 -0.68 -9.19 -10.72
N TYR A 377 -0.21 -9.18 -11.96
CA TYR A 377 -0.91 -8.75 -13.17
C TYR A 377 -1.36 -7.28 -13.18
N GLY A 378 -0.98 -6.49 -12.17
CA GLY A 378 -1.25 -5.06 -12.14
C GLY A 378 -0.59 -4.31 -13.31
N TYR A 379 -1.20 -3.18 -13.66
CA TYR A 379 -0.86 -2.37 -14.81
C TYR A 379 -0.22 -1.04 -14.36
N ALA A 380 -0.99 0.04 -14.20
CA ALA A 380 -0.42 1.38 -14.00
C ALA A 380 -0.78 1.96 -12.63
N ASN A 381 0.17 2.66 -11.99
CA ASN A 381 -0.06 3.41 -10.75
C ASN A 381 -0.62 2.55 -9.60
N VAL A 382 -0.03 1.37 -9.39
CA VAL A 382 -0.26 0.56 -8.18
C VAL A 382 0.63 1.11 -7.07
N ARG A 383 0.03 1.50 -5.94
CA ARG A 383 0.70 2.23 -4.85
C ARG A 383 0.46 1.50 -3.54
N VAL A 384 1.52 0.88 -3.03
CA VAL A 384 1.51 0.07 -1.80
C VAL A 384 2.39 0.75 -0.77
N TRP A 385 1.82 1.29 0.31
CA TRP A 385 2.64 1.99 1.29
C TRP A 385 2.23 1.77 2.74
N GLY A 386 3.20 1.86 3.65
CA GLY A 386 2.89 1.86 5.07
C GLY A 386 2.10 0.64 5.52
N ASN A 387 2.33 -0.55 4.95
CA ASN A 387 1.73 -1.80 5.41
C ASN A 387 2.69 -2.53 6.37
N ARG A 388 2.14 -3.29 7.33
CA ARG A 388 2.90 -4.20 8.19
C ARG A 388 2.50 -5.63 7.86
N ILE A 389 3.46 -6.39 7.35
CA ILE A 389 3.31 -7.77 6.90
C ILE A 389 4.22 -8.65 7.74
N THR A 390 3.64 -9.62 8.45
CA THR A 390 4.36 -10.40 9.46
C THR A 390 4.04 -11.87 9.37
N GLY A 391 5.03 -12.70 9.09
CA GLY A 391 4.85 -14.15 9.01
C GLY A 391 4.01 -14.68 7.85
N PRO A 392 3.99 -14.07 6.63
CA PRO A 392 3.46 -14.78 5.46
C PRO A 392 4.33 -16.01 5.19
N ARG A 393 3.72 -17.17 4.95
CA ARG A 393 4.49 -18.41 4.84
C ARG A 393 5.31 -18.49 3.56
N HIS A 394 5.03 -17.74 2.49
CA HIS A 394 5.93 -17.68 1.32
C HIS A 394 6.56 -16.31 1.19
N ASN A 395 5.83 -15.31 0.68
CA ASN A 395 6.41 -14.01 0.37
C ASN A 395 5.74 -12.83 1.07
N GLY A 396 6.52 -11.76 1.26
CA GLY A 396 5.98 -10.49 1.73
C GLY A 396 5.16 -9.77 0.65
N LEU A 397 5.84 -9.45 -0.45
CA LEU A 397 5.32 -8.67 -1.56
C LEU A 397 5.65 -9.38 -2.88
N SER A 398 4.63 -9.63 -3.72
CA SER A 398 4.78 -10.33 -5.01
C SER A 398 4.85 -9.40 -6.23
N PHE A 399 5.60 -9.87 -7.25
CA PHE A 399 5.79 -9.24 -8.56
C PHE A 399 5.89 -10.33 -9.67
N GLN A 400 4.77 -11.00 -9.97
CA GLN A 400 4.73 -12.17 -10.85
C GLN A 400 3.41 -12.36 -11.65
N PRO A 401 3.29 -11.82 -12.88
CA PRO A 401 4.11 -10.79 -13.50
C PRO A 401 3.53 -9.39 -13.29
N MET A 402 4.34 -8.36 -13.45
CA MET A 402 3.86 -6.99 -13.66
C MET A 402 3.47 -6.80 -15.11
N ASN A 403 2.20 -6.50 -15.37
CA ASN A 403 1.72 -6.19 -16.73
C ASN A 403 2.05 -4.75 -17.17
N GLY A 404 2.38 -3.87 -16.23
CA GLY A 404 2.84 -2.51 -16.54
C GLY A 404 3.40 -1.77 -15.33
N GLY A 405 3.51 -0.44 -15.45
CA GLY A 405 3.96 0.41 -14.36
C GLY A 405 3.57 1.89 -14.55
N PRO A 406 3.98 2.77 -13.62
CA PRO A 406 4.86 2.47 -12.50
C PRO A 406 4.13 1.88 -11.29
N TRP A 407 4.87 1.13 -10.47
CA TRP A 407 4.44 0.70 -9.14
C TRP A 407 5.31 1.33 -8.05
N TYR A 408 4.71 1.59 -6.89
CA TYR A 408 5.35 2.25 -5.76
C TYR A 408 5.18 1.42 -4.49
N PHE A 409 6.27 0.99 -3.87
CA PHE A 409 6.29 0.27 -2.61
C PHE A 409 7.07 1.09 -1.59
N VAL A 410 6.36 1.80 -0.72
CA VAL A 410 6.95 2.84 0.12
C VAL A 410 6.66 2.60 1.60
N ARG A 411 7.66 2.65 2.49
CA ARG A 411 7.44 2.60 3.96
C ARG A 411 6.76 1.32 4.47
N ASN A 412 6.88 0.19 3.78
CA ASN A 412 6.36 -1.08 4.27
C ASN A 412 7.33 -1.72 5.28
N GLN A 413 6.78 -2.35 6.33
CA GLN A 413 7.54 -3.24 7.22
C GLN A 413 7.14 -4.69 6.90
N VAL A 414 8.11 -5.50 6.50
CA VAL A 414 7.90 -6.90 6.11
C VAL A 414 8.85 -7.80 6.89
N ALA A 415 8.31 -8.83 7.54
CA ALA A 415 9.08 -9.92 8.13
C ALA A 415 8.57 -11.26 7.56
N ALA A 416 9.32 -11.84 6.62
CA ALA A 416 8.92 -13.03 5.86
C ALA A 416 9.83 -14.25 6.18
N PRO A 417 9.30 -15.32 6.80
CA PRO A 417 10.10 -16.43 7.32
C PRO A 417 10.58 -17.48 6.31
N ARG A 418 10.03 -17.56 5.08
CA ARG A 418 10.31 -18.71 4.21
C ARG A 418 10.92 -18.37 2.86
N GLU A 419 10.18 -17.82 1.89
CA GLU A 419 10.73 -17.66 0.54
C GLU A 419 11.47 -16.34 0.44
N SER A 420 10.76 -15.22 0.50
CA SER A 420 11.38 -13.90 0.39
C SER A 420 10.51 -12.75 0.90
N THR A 421 11.09 -11.62 1.27
CA THR A 421 10.27 -10.42 1.52
C THR A 421 9.78 -9.80 0.22
N LEU A 422 10.58 -9.94 -0.84
CA LEU A 422 10.30 -9.47 -2.20
C LEU A 422 10.47 -10.64 -3.19
N LYS A 423 9.35 -11.09 -3.77
CA LYS A 423 9.30 -12.11 -4.82
C LYS A 423 9.43 -11.43 -6.18
N LEU A 424 10.67 -11.20 -6.61
CA LEU A 424 10.95 -10.45 -7.83
C LEU A 424 11.06 -11.42 -9.02
N ARG A 425 10.03 -11.46 -9.88
CA ARG A 425 9.99 -12.36 -11.04
C ARG A 425 10.01 -11.61 -12.36
N GLU A 426 8.88 -11.01 -12.74
CA GLU A 426 8.72 -10.28 -14.00
C GLU A 426 8.27 -8.85 -13.69
N LEU A 427 9.20 -7.89 -13.73
CA LEU A 427 8.93 -6.51 -13.29
C LEU A 427 9.65 -5.43 -14.07
N SER A 428 9.03 -4.25 -14.14
CA SER A 428 9.64 -3.05 -14.69
C SER A 428 9.03 -1.76 -14.13
N ARG A 429 9.85 -0.71 -13.95
CA ARG A 429 9.43 0.63 -13.49
C ARG A 429 8.79 0.60 -12.09
N VAL A 430 9.56 0.12 -11.13
CA VAL A 430 9.16 0.02 -9.72
C VAL A 430 10.02 0.94 -8.89
N LEU A 431 9.40 1.65 -7.93
CA LEU A 431 10.11 2.29 -6.83
C LEU A 431 9.91 1.50 -5.54
N LEU A 432 10.99 0.97 -4.99
CA LEU A 432 11.08 0.44 -3.63
C LEU A 432 11.75 1.50 -2.77
N ALA A 433 11.02 2.13 -1.85
CA ALA A 433 11.61 3.17 -1.01
C ALA A 433 11.24 3.09 0.47
N HIS A 434 12.20 3.37 1.36
CA HIS A 434 11.95 3.43 2.80
C HIS A 434 11.31 2.14 3.37
N ASN A 435 11.55 0.96 2.81
CA ASN A 435 10.98 -0.28 3.37
C ASN A 435 11.92 -0.90 4.40
N LEU A 436 11.38 -1.69 5.34
CA LEU A 436 12.16 -2.61 6.17
C LEU A 436 11.78 -4.03 5.77
N LEU A 437 12.78 -4.79 5.32
CA LEU A 437 12.64 -6.07 4.65
C LEU A 437 13.49 -7.11 5.39
N VAL A 438 12.86 -7.85 6.29
CA VAL A 438 13.48 -8.89 7.12
C VAL A 438 13.15 -10.28 6.56
N GLY A 439 14.13 -10.96 5.99
CA GLY A 439 13.98 -12.31 5.41
C GLY A 439 14.81 -13.36 6.14
N TRP A 440 14.26 -14.56 6.34
CA TRP A 440 15.02 -15.69 6.90
C TRP A 440 15.83 -16.44 5.85
N SER A 441 15.17 -16.90 4.79
CA SER A 441 15.87 -17.49 3.65
C SER A 441 16.55 -16.39 2.85
N ASN A 442 15.80 -15.46 2.28
CA ASN A 442 16.36 -14.34 1.50
C ASN A 442 15.56 -13.07 1.84
N ALA A 443 16.20 -11.91 1.96
CA ALA A 443 15.45 -10.66 1.99
C ALA A 443 14.90 -10.39 0.57
N VAL A 444 15.75 -10.50 -0.45
CA VAL A 444 15.36 -10.41 -1.86
C VAL A 444 15.63 -11.71 -2.59
N SER A 445 14.62 -12.23 -3.28
CA SER A 445 14.78 -13.34 -4.21
C SER A 445 14.36 -12.91 -5.61
N ALA A 446 15.34 -12.85 -6.51
CA ALA A 446 15.16 -12.34 -7.86
C ALA A 446 15.45 -13.41 -8.91
N TYR A 447 14.40 -13.82 -9.61
CA TYR A 447 14.42 -14.83 -10.67
C TYR A 447 13.74 -14.29 -11.92
N SER A 448 14.47 -13.96 -12.98
CA SER A 448 13.82 -13.51 -14.22
C SER A 448 14.43 -14.15 -15.47
N GLY A 449 13.61 -14.90 -16.19
CA GLY A 449 13.91 -15.28 -17.58
C GLY A 449 13.83 -14.09 -18.55
N GLU A 450 13.15 -13.00 -18.16
CA GLU A 450 12.81 -11.87 -19.05
C GLU A 450 13.42 -10.51 -18.66
N GLY A 451 14.24 -10.47 -17.59
CA GLY A 451 15.04 -9.31 -17.21
C GLY A 451 14.23 -8.19 -16.55
N MET A 452 14.45 -7.99 -15.26
CA MET A 452 13.96 -6.83 -14.49
C MET A 452 14.52 -5.52 -15.11
N ARG A 453 13.66 -4.53 -15.41
CA ARG A 453 14.10 -3.28 -16.08
C ARG A 453 13.65 -2.02 -15.34
N ARG A 454 14.59 -1.16 -14.95
CA ARG A 454 14.37 0.11 -14.23
C ARG A 454 13.62 -0.08 -12.91
N VAL A 455 14.20 -0.86 -12.01
CA VAL A 455 13.80 -0.87 -10.59
C VAL A 455 14.68 0.14 -9.87
N ASP A 456 14.05 1.03 -9.10
CA ASP A 456 14.72 1.92 -8.18
C ASP A 456 14.55 1.40 -6.75
N SER A 457 15.64 1.21 -6.04
CA SER A 457 15.70 0.86 -4.62
C SER A 457 16.47 1.94 -3.88
N LEU A 458 15.77 2.65 -2.98
CA LEU A 458 16.29 3.82 -2.28
C LEU A 458 15.83 3.86 -0.83
N ASN A 459 16.76 4.06 0.09
CA ASN A 459 16.49 4.22 1.52
C ASN A 459 15.85 3.02 2.23
N ASN A 460 15.95 1.82 1.68
CA ASN A 460 15.42 0.60 2.30
C ASN A 460 16.39 0.04 3.34
N LEU A 461 15.87 -0.79 4.24
CA LEU A 461 16.64 -1.60 5.18
C LEU A 461 16.41 -3.07 4.85
N TYR A 462 17.48 -3.77 4.48
CA TYR A 462 17.46 -5.19 4.20
C TYR A 462 18.17 -5.98 5.29
N VAL A 463 17.49 -6.99 5.83
CA VAL A 463 17.98 -7.78 6.96
C VAL A 463 17.85 -9.27 6.68
N SER A 464 18.97 -10.00 6.78
CA SER A 464 18.98 -11.47 6.78
C SER A 464 18.88 -11.98 8.22
N ALA A 465 17.75 -12.57 8.61
CA ALA A 465 17.50 -13.03 9.97
C ALA A 465 18.32 -14.29 10.34
N SER A 466 18.55 -15.23 9.40
CA SER A 466 19.14 -16.55 9.67
C SER A 466 20.41 -16.91 8.90
N GLY A 467 21.09 -15.94 8.26
CA GLY A 467 22.47 -16.16 7.78
C GLY A 467 22.60 -16.69 6.34
N ARG A 468 21.69 -16.29 5.45
CA ARG A 468 21.81 -16.43 3.99
C ARG A 468 22.08 -15.08 3.32
N TYR A 469 22.25 -15.08 1.99
CA TYR A 469 22.35 -13.85 1.20
C TYR A 469 21.18 -12.92 1.54
N ILE A 470 21.46 -11.64 1.79
CA ILE A 470 20.40 -10.63 1.83
C ILE A 470 19.77 -10.54 0.44
N TRP A 471 20.61 -10.54 -0.59
CA TRP A 471 20.18 -10.42 -1.97
C TRP A 471 20.59 -11.65 -2.77
N GLU A 472 19.59 -12.37 -3.31
CA GLU A 472 19.80 -13.51 -4.17
C GLU A 472 19.31 -13.26 -5.60
N GLN A 473 20.23 -12.90 -6.50
CA GLN A 473 19.97 -12.78 -7.94
C GLN A 473 20.43 -14.06 -8.66
N TYR A 474 19.54 -14.69 -9.44
CA TYR A 474 19.84 -15.97 -10.09
C TYR A 474 20.36 -15.88 -11.54
N ASP A 475 20.01 -14.82 -12.29
CA ASP A 475 20.37 -14.60 -13.70
C ASP A 475 21.42 -13.46 -13.86
N GLY A 476 21.74 -13.04 -15.10
CA GLY A 476 22.68 -11.93 -15.36
C GLY A 476 22.33 -10.58 -14.71
N GLY A 477 21.16 -10.49 -14.08
CA GLY A 477 20.71 -9.41 -13.25
C GLY A 477 19.79 -8.44 -13.98
N PRO A 478 19.07 -7.60 -13.23
CA PRO A 478 18.27 -6.50 -13.75
C PRO A 478 19.11 -5.49 -14.51
N ALA A 479 18.51 -4.81 -15.47
CA ALA A 479 18.91 -3.44 -15.76
C ALA A 479 18.36 -2.54 -14.65
N TRP A 480 19.11 -2.41 -13.55
CA TRP A 480 18.76 -1.53 -12.44
C TRP A 480 18.59 -0.08 -12.92
N GLY A 481 17.62 0.63 -12.33
CA GLY A 481 17.54 2.08 -12.41
C GLY A 481 18.55 2.67 -11.44
N ARG A 482 18.12 2.85 -10.19
CA ARG A 482 18.96 3.25 -9.06
C ARG A 482 18.93 2.14 -8.00
N LEU A 483 20.10 1.74 -7.51
CA LEU A 483 20.25 0.88 -6.33
C LEU A 483 21.27 1.60 -5.45
N ASP A 484 20.78 2.40 -4.52
CA ASP A 484 21.59 3.31 -3.72
C ASP A 484 20.93 3.72 -2.40
N HIS A 485 21.73 4.21 -1.45
CA HIS A 485 21.29 4.65 -0.13
C HIS A 485 20.54 3.58 0.68
N ASP A 486 20.71 2.29 0.37
CA ASP A 486 20.08 1.23 1.16
C ASP A 486 20.97 0.81 2.36
N GLY A 487 20.34 0.29 3.39
CA GLY A 487 21.00 -0.25 4.59
C GLY A 487 20.96 -1.77 4.59
N PHE A 488 22.07 -2.40 4.95
CA PHE A 488 22.24 -3.85 4.88
C PHE A 488 22.74 -4.43 6.21
N ASP A 489 22.08 -5.49 6.66
CA ASP A 489 22.51 -6.33 7.76
C ASP A 489 22.35 -7.82 7.40
N TRP A 490 23.48 -8.49 7.12
CA TRP A 490 23.50 -9.90 6.71
C TRP A 490 23.70 -10.84 7.90
N GLY A 491 23.74 -10.31 9.12
CA GLY A 491 24.08 -11.06 10.31
C GLY A 491 25.40 -11.83 10.15
N GLY A 492 25.37 -13.11 10.49
CA GLY A 492 26.53 -14.01 10.38
C GLY A 492 26.71 -14.69 9.01
N ALA A 493 26.00 -14.26 7.95
CA ALA A 493 26.15 -14.88 6.64
C ALA A 493 27.59 -14.73 6.12
N PRO A 494 28.23 -15.80 5.62
CA PRO A 494 29.59 -15.69 5.05
C PRO A 494 29.62 -14.87 3.76
N MET A 495 28.49 -14.82 3.06
CA MET A 495 28.31 -14.07 1.82
C MET A 495 27.03 -13.24 1.90
N ALA A 496 27.17 -11.91 1.83
CA ALA A 496 26.05 -10.99 1.88
C ALA A 496 25.23 -10.97 0.58
N PHE A 497 25.90 -11.04 -0.58
CA PHE A 497 25.27 -10.90 -1.89
C PHE A 497 25.58 -12.08 -2.81
N LYS A 498 24.55 -12.54 -3.53
CA LYS A 498 24.67 -13.38 -4.71
C LYS A 498 24.20 -12.60 -5.93
N TRP A 499 25.10 -12.39 -6.88
CA TRP A 499 24.83 -11.63 -8.09
C TRP A 499 25.01 -12.49 -9.35
N GLY A 500 23.87 -12.96 -9.86
CA GLY A 500 23.80 -13.91 -10.95
C GLY A 500 24.37 -15.29 -10.65
N SER A 501 24.66 -16.05 -11.70
CA SER A 501 24.95 -17.49 -11.59
C SER A 501 26.09 -17.77 -10.61
N ASP A 502 27.21 -17.04 -10.72
CA ASP A 502 28.47 -17.47 -10.10
C ASP A 502 29.16 -16.41 -9.22
N ARG A 503 28.70 -15.16 -9.18
CA ARG A 503 29.36 -14.12 -8.38
C ARG A 503 28.77 -14.02 -6.99
N ARG A 504 29.65 -13.98 -5.99
CA ARG A 504 29.29 -13.88 -4.57
C ARG A 504 30.19 -12.83 -3.93
N TYR A 505 29.61 -11.99 -3.07
CA TYR A 505 30.35 -10.94 -2.36
C TYR A 505 30.16 -11.11 -0.85
N PRO A 506 31.25 -11.11 -0.05
CA PRO A 506 31.17 -11.31 1.39
C PRO A 506 30.56 -10.11 2.12
N ASP A 507 30.72 -8.91 1.55
CA ASP A 507 30.35 -7.64 2.17
C ASP A 507 29.91 -6.61 1.11
N LEU A 508 29.43 -5.48 1.62
CA LEU A 508 29.00 -4.34 0.80
C LEU A 508 30.16 -3.71 0.03
N ALA A 509 31.35 -3.62 0.61
CA ALA A 509 32.51 -2.99 -0.03
C ALA A 509 32.96 -3.75 -1.28
N GLY A 510 33.01 -5.08 -1.22
CA GLY A 510 33.29 -5.94 -2.37
C GLY A 510 32.22 -5.87 -3.43
N PHE A 511 30.94 -5.77 -3.03
CA PHE A 511 29.82 -5.59 -3.95
C PHE A 511 29.91 -4.25 -4.69
N GLN A 512 30.12 -3.15 -3.96
CA GLN A 512 30.30 -1.79 -4.51
C GLN A 512 31.47 -1.74 -5.50
N ALA A 513 32.63 -2.27 -5.12
CA ALA A 513 33.82 -2.25 -5.98
C ALA A 513 33.62 -3.03 -7.29
N ALA A 514 32.85 -4.11 -7.26
CA ALA A 514 32.66 -4.97 -8.42
C ALA A 514 31.51 -4.53 -9.35
N THR A 515 30.52 -3.79 -8.83
CA THR A 515 29.29 -3.46 -9.57
C THR A 515 29.10 -1.96 -9.78
N GLY A 516 29.69 -1.12 -8.95
CA GLY A 516 29.41 0.33 -8.89
C GLY A 516 28.04 0.69 -8.30
N LEU A 517 27.26 -0.30 -7.86
CA LEU A 517 25.96 -0.10 -7.21
C LEU A 517 26.13 0.16 -5.70
N GLU A 518 25.11 0.71 -5.06
CA GLU A 518 25.12 1.13 -3.65
C GLU A 518 26.27 2.08 -3.25
N PRO A 519 26.64 3.10 -4.05
CA PRO A 519 27.78 3.98 -3.69
C PRO A 519 27.61 4.69 -2.34
N HIS A 520 26.38 4.89 -1.86
CA HIS A 520 26.06 5.47 -0.55
C HIS A 520 25.41 4.48 0.42
N GLY A 521 25.37 3.19 0.06
CA GLY A 521 24.82 2.13 0.89
C GLY A 521 25.55 2.00 2.22
N ARG A 522 24.85 1.52 3.26
CA ARG A 522 25.36 1.43 4.62
C ARG A 522 25.23 0.05 5.21
N VAL A 523 26.20 -0.30 6.05
CA VAL A 523 26.12 -1.48 6.91
C VAL A 523 25.63 -1.06 8.28
N PHE A 524 24.76 -1.84 8.89
CA PHE A 524 24.31 -1.65 10.27
C PHE A 524 24.13 -3.00 10.98
N ASP A 525 24.01 -2.99 12.30
CA ASP A 525 23.72 -4.17 13.11
C ASP A 525 22.34 -4.03 13.76
N ARG A 526 21.41 -4.93 13.44
CA ARG A 526 20.06 -4.93 14.01
C ARG A 526 20.03 -4.95 15.54
N ALA A 527 20.96 -5.63 16.20
CA ALA A 527 20.99 -5.76 17.65
C ALA A 527 21.22 -4.39 18.33
N ASP A 528 22.07 -3.57 17.71
CA ASP A 528 22.39 -2.23 18.17
C ASP A 528 21.41 -1.17 17.63
N CYS A 529 20.82 -1.39 16.46
CA CYS A 529 20.01 -0.40 15.76
C CYS A 529 18.53 -0.37 16.13
N PHE A 530 17.89 -1.46 16.52
CA PHE A 530 16.44 -1.45 16.76
C PHE A 530 16.06 -1.38 18.23
N THR A 531 15.02 -0.60 18.55
CA THR A 531 14.46 -0.48 19.92
C THR A 531 13.82 -1.77 20.40
N ALA A 532 13.23 -2.53 19.47
CA ALA A 532 12.67 -3.85 19.67
C ALA A 532 12.91 -4.69 18.41
N TRP A 533 13.19 -5.98 18.61
CA TRP A 533 13.42 -6.93 17.53
C TRP A 533 12.55 -8.17 17.74
N PRO A 534 11.25 -8.13 17.37
CA PRO A 534 10.28 -9.20 17.63
C PRO A 534 10.38 -10.38 16.65
N VAL A 535 11.39 -10.39 15.80
CA VAL A 535 11.56 -11.29 14.66
C VAL A 535 11.85 -12.72 15.16
N ALA A 536 10.88 -13.63 15.01
CA ALA A 536 10.93 -15.05 15.39
C ALA A 536 10.61 -15.96 14.19
N ARG A 537 11.24 -17.14 14.11
CA ARG A 537 10.98 -18.11 13.03
C ARG A 537 9.73 -18.94 13.40
N PRO A 538 8.83 -19.27 12.45
CA PRO A 538 7.81 -20.28 12.65
C PRO A 538 8.38 -21.56 13.29
N PRO A 539 7.61 -22.27 14.13
CA PRO A 539 6.18 -22.06 14.41
C PRO A 539 5.86 -20.94 15.41
N GLU A 540 6.86 -20.20 15.91
CA GLU A 540 6.62 -19.07 16.81
C GLU A 540 6.01 -17.88 16.04
N PRO A 541 4.83 -17.38 16.45
CA PRO A 541 4.28 -16.16 15.87
C PRO A 541 5.19 -14.96 16.14
N VAL A 542 5.37 -14.12 15.12
CA VAL A 542 6.11 -12.86 15.26
C VAL A 542 5.17 -11.80 15.85
N PRO A 543 5.48 -11.22 17.03
CA PRO A 543 4.65 -10.16 17.61
C PRO A 543 4.47 -8.97 16.66
N LEU A 544 3.24 -8.45 16.64
CA LEU A 544 2.85 -7.31 15.80
C LEU A 544 3.35 -5.99 16.39
N ALA A 545 4.64 -5.72 16.20
CA ALA A 545 5.31 -4.52 16.71
C ALA A 545 6.07 -3.76 15.62
N ALA A 546 6.18 -2.45 15.81
CA ALA A 546 7.01 -1.61 14.95
C ALA A 546 8.48 -1.77 15.31
N MET A 547 9.33 -1.93 14.30
CA MET A 547 10.78 -2.02 14.44
C MET A 547 11.40 -0.65 14.17
N SER A 548 11.45 0.21 15.19
CA SER A 548 12.00 1.57 15.09
C SER A 548 13.49 1.65 15.40
N LEU A 549 14.19 2.57 14.75
CA LEU A 549 15.63 2.79 14.96
C LEU A 549 15.91 3.51 16.29
N LYS A 550 16.99 3.09 16.95
CA LYS A 550 17.62 3.76 18.10
C LYS A 550 18.46 4.94 17.61
N ALA A 551 18.68 5.90 18.52
CA ALA A 551 19.68 6.93 18.31
C ALA A 551 21.08 6.31 18.13
N GLY A 552 21.86 6.83 17.18
CA GLY A 552 23.23 6.37 16.90
C GLY A 552 23.31 5.21 15.89
N CYS A 553 22.20 4.66 15.43
CA CYS A 553 22.21 3.70 14.33
C CYS A 553 22.77 4.35 13.05
N PRO A 554 23.63 3.69 12.24
CA PRO A 554 24.14 4.25 10.99
C PRO A 554 23.08 4.56 9.92
N ALA A 555 21.89 3.97 10.07
CA ALA A 555 20.71 4.18 9.22
C ALA A 555 19.91 5.45 9.58
N VAL A 556 20.26 6.12 10.67
CA VAL A 556 19.68 7.42 11.03
C VAL A 556 20.32 8.52 10.20
N ASP A 557 19.52 9.49 9.74
CA ASP A 557 20.00 10.67 9.00
C ASP A 557 20.82 10.30 7.74
N ALA A 558 20.47 9.19 7.08
CA ALA A 558 21.28 8.56 6.04
C ALA A 558 20.61 8.46 4.67
N GLY A 559 19.30 8.70 4.60
CA GLY A 559 18.52 8.57 3.39
C GLY A 559 18.62 9.76 2.45
N LEU A 560 18.31 9.51 1.18
CA LEU A 560 18.08 10.52 0.16
C LEU A 560 16.69 11.15 0.33
N VAL A 561 16.58 12.48 0.20
CA VAL A 561 15.26 13.13 0.12
C VAL A 561 14.61 12.81 -1.21
N LEU A 562 13.50 12.06 -1.17
CA LEU A 562 12.67 11.69 -2.31
C LEU A 562 11.51 12.68 -2.42
N PRO A 563 11.44 13.51 -3.49
CA PRO A 563 10.36 14.48 -3.64
C PRO A 563 8.98 13.83 -3.56
N ASN A 564 8.04 14.49 -2.87
CA ASN A 564 6.70 13.97 -2.52
C ASN A 564 6.69 12.74 -1.58
N LEU A 565 7.70 11.87 -1.58
CA LEU A 565 7.66 10.56 -0.92
C LEU A 565 8.31 10.50 0.46
N THR A 566 9.32 11.34 0.74
CA THR A 566 9.99 11.33 2.04
C THR A 566 9.10 11.88 3.16
N GLY A 567 8.21 12.84 2.88
CA GLY A 567 7.41 13.48 3.92
C GLY A 567 8.25 14.25 4.94
N ALA A 568 7.74 14.42 6.16
CA ALA A 568 8.48 15.06 7.25
C ALA A 568 9.55 14.12 7.81
N TYR A 569 10.72 14.67 8.13
CA TYR A 569 11.81 13.98 8.79
C TYR A 569 12.54 14.90 9.79
N ALA A 570 13.28 14.32 10.71
CA ALA A 570 14.07 15.04 11.70
C ALA A 570 15.56 14.98 11.33
N GLY A 571 16.35 15.96 11.82
CA GLY A 571 17.80 15.94 11.62
C GLY A 571 18.25 16.42 10.23
N ALA A 572 19.31 15.81 9.71
CA ALA A 572 20.02 16.25 8.50
C ALA A 572 19.46 15.64 7.21
N ALA A 573 18.90 14.43 7.29
CA ALA A 573 18.33 13.69 6.18
C ALA A 573 17.29 12.69 6.71
N PRO A 574 16.39 12.12 5.90
CA PRO A 574 15.47 11.12 6.41
C PRO A 574 16.19 9.85 6.88
N ASP A 575 15.61 9.17 7.86
CA ASP A 575 16.08 7.85 8.28
C ASP A 575 15.82 6.81 7.17
N LEU A 576 16.67 5.79 7.08
CA LEU A 576 16.40 4.62 6.24
C LEU A 576 15.26 3.80 6.85
N GLY A 577 14.51 3.13 5.98
CA GLY A 577 13.38 2.29 6.39
C GLY A 577 12.09 3.08 6.66
N PRO A 578 11.08 2.41 7.23
CA PRO A 578 9.69 2.88 7.16
C PRO A 578 9.34 3.94 8.20
N TYR A 579 10.12 4.02 9.28
CA TYR A 579 9.85 4.90 10.41
C TYR A 579 10.95 5.92 10.56
N GLU A 580 10.52 7.18 10.59
CA GLU A 580 11.38 8.26 11.01
C GLU A 580 11.46 8.29 12.53
N ARG A 581 12.67 8.26 13.09
CA ARG A 581 12.87 8.34 14.54
C ARG A 581 12.36 9.66 15.08
N GLY A 582 11.63 9.59 16.19
CA GLY A 582 11.07 10.77 16.85
C GLY A 582 9.76 11.26 16.24
N LEU A 583 9.31 10.68 15.12
CA LEU A 583 7.94 10.84 14.64
C LEU A 583 7.05 9.69 15.15
N PRO A 584 5.73 9.89 15.25
CA PRO A 584 4.79 8.82 15.61
C PRO A 584 4.85 7.66 14.62
N THR A 585 4.81 6.44 15.14
CA THR A 585 4.62 5.24 14.32
C THR A 585 3.23 5.28 13.66
N PRO A 586 3.10 4.89 12.38
CA PRO A 586 1.81 4.71 11.72
C PRO A 586 0.89 3.74 12.47
N VAL A 587 -0.41 3.95 12.35
CA VAL A 587 -1.43 3.00 12.81
C VAL A 587 -1.62 1.95 11.72
N TYR A 588 -1.51 0.68 12.11
CA TYR A 588 -1.75 -0.48 11.24
C TYR A 588 -3.05 -1.17 11.65
N GLY A 589 -3.80 -1.68 10.67
CA GLY A 589 -5.11 -2.28 10.92
C GLY A 589 -6.19 -1.26 11.32
N PRO A 590 -7.37 -1.75 11.75
CA PRO A 590 -8.55 -0.92 11.99
C PRO A 590 -8.33 0.16 13.06
N ARG A 591 -8.98 1.32 12.85
CA ARG A 591 -8.84 2.53 13.66
C ARG A 591 -10.07 2.84 14.50
#